data_AF-A0A2T1DCB0-F1
#
_entry.id   AF-A0A2T1DCB0-F1
#
_cell.length_a   1.000
_cell.length_b   1.000
_cell.length_c   1.000
_cell.angle_alpha   90.00
_cell.angle_beta   90.00
_cell.angle_gamma   90.00
#
_symmetry.space_group_name_H-M   'P 1'
#
loop_
_entity.id
_entity.type
_entity.pdbx_description
1 polymer ?
#
loop_
_entity_poly.entity_id
_entity_poly.type
_entity_poly.pdbx_seq_one_letter_code
_entity_poly.pdbx_strand_id
1 'polypeptide(L)' 'MQITIDLPPDLEQDLIRQAAQSDVPLQTLILQALRRIIQTPSVSTSQWSEAILSYEGIPDFPALDSYRNELLPPSEPELF' A
#
# COMPACT_ATOMS: atom_id res chain seq x y z
N MET A 1 12.84 -19.00 14.52
CA MET A 1 13.66 -18.01 13.81
C MET A 1 14.08 -16.95 14.83
N GLN A 2 15.35 -16.53 14.83
CA GLN A 2 15.86 -15.48 15.71
C GLN A 2 16.31 -14.30 14.84
N ILE A 3 15.87 -13.09 15.20
CA ILE A 3 16.26 -11.84 14.53
C ILE A 3 17.01 -11.01 15.55
N THR A 4 18.18 -10.50 15.17
CA THR A 4 18.98 -9.56 15.97
C THR A 4 18.86 -8.19 15.34
N ILE A 5 18.57 -7.17 16.15
CA ILE A 5 18.38 -5.79 15.70
C ILE A 5 19.19 -4.89 16.62
N ASP A 6 20.07 -4.08 16.05
CA ASP A 6 20.78 -3.04 16.79
C ASP A 6 19.85 -1.82 16.91
N LEU A 7 19.53 -1.43 18.15
CA LEU A 7 18.64 -0.32 18.43
C LEU A 7 19.44 0.89 18.94
N PRO A 8 19.03 2.12 18.58
CA PRO A 8 19.49 3.32 19.26
C PRO A 8 19.22 3.24 20.78
N PRO A 9 20.11 3.76 21.63
CA PRO A 9 20.00 3.61 23.09
C PRO A 9 18.76 4.30 23.67
N ASP A 10 18.30 5.40 23.06
CA ASP A 10 17.06 6.09 23.41
C ASP A 10 15.83 5.20 23.13
N LEU A 11 15.77 4.59 21.95
CA LEU A 11 14.67 3.70 21.57
C LEU A 11 14.64 2.43 22.43
N GLU A 12 15.81 1.87 22.74
CA GLU A 12 15.92 0.70 23.63
C GLU A 12 15.33 1.01 25.02
N GLN A 13 15.72 2.13 25.63
CA GLN A 13 15.23 2.55 26.94
C GLN A 13 13.72 2.79 26.94
N ASP A 14 13.20 3.40 25.87
CA ASP A 14 11.77 3.65 25.71
C ASP A 14 10.97 2.34 25.61
N LEU A 15 11.46 1.36 24.84
CA LEU A 15 10.82 0.05 24.72
C LEU A 15 10.86 -0.73 26.05
N ILE A 16 11.97 -0.71 26.78
CA ILE A 16 12.09 -1.33 28.10
C ILE A 16 11.09 -0.69 29.07
N ARG A 17 11.00 0.65 29.08
CA ARG A 17 10.06 1.39 29.92
C ARG A 17 8.62 1.01 29.58
N GLN A 18 8.27 0.97 28.30
CA GLN A 18 6.92 0.65 27.86
C GLN A 18 6.53 -0.81 28.18
N ALA A 19 7.49 -1.73 28.08
CA ALA A 19 7.30 -3.13 28.46
C ALA A 19 7.01 -3.28 29.96
N ALA A 20 7.77 -2.57 30.80
CA ALA A 20 7.55 -2.54 32.25
C ALA A 20 6.19 -1.92 32.62
N GLN A 21 5.78 -0.84 31.95
CA GLN A 21 4.47 -0.19 32.19
C GLN A 21 3.29 -1.07 31.79
N SER A 22 3.47 -1.89 30.75
CA SER A 22 2.41 -2.73 30.20
C SER A 22 2.41 -4.15 30.80
N ASP A 23 3.32 -4.43 31.75
CA ASP A 23 3.55 -5.75 32.36
C ASP A 23 3.68 -6.89 31.34
N VAL A 24 4.38 -6.61 30.24
CA VAL A 24 4.65 -7.61 29.18
C VAL A 24 6.13 -7.71 28.91
N PRO A 25 6.65 -8.90 28.54
CA PRO A 25 8.02 -9.05 28.09
C PRO A 25 8.31 -8.14 26.89
N LEU A 26 9.51 -7.57 26.87
CA LEU A 26 9.98 -6.70 25.78
C LEU A 26 9.79 -7.35 24.39
N GLN A 27 10.11 -8.63 24.26
CA GLN A 27 9.93 -9.37 23.02
C GLN A 27 8.46 -9.45 22.60
N THR A 28 7.54 -9.65 23.55
CA THR A 28 6.10 -9.68 23.29
C THR A 28 5.62 -8.32 22.81
N LEU A 29 6.09 -7.24 23.43
CA LEU A 29 5.76 -5.87 23.02
C LEU A 29 6.24 -5.57 21.59
N ILE A 30 7.47 -5.95 21.25
CA ILE A 30 8.02 -5.79 19.90
C ILE A 30 7.20 -6.59 18.88
N LEU A 31 6.86 -7.85 19.19
CA LEU A 31 6.04 -8.69 18.31
C LEU A 31 4.63 -8.14 18.10
N GLN A 32 4.00 -7.59 19.15
CA GLN A 32 2.70 -6.95 19.06
C GLN A 32 2.75 -5.70 18.18
N ALA A 33 3.79 -4.87 18.33
CA ALA A 33 4.00 -3.69 17.49
C ALA A 33 4.17 -4.09 16.01
N LEU A 34 5.03 -5.07 15.72
CA LEU A 34 5.22 -5.59 14.35
C LEU A 34 3.92 -6.17 13.78
N ARG A 35 3.20 -6.96 14.56
CA ARG A 35 1.91 -7.53 14.16
C ARG A 35 0.90 -6.43 13.85
N ARG A 36 0.86 -5.36 14.65
CA ARG A 36 -0.02 -4.22 14.39
C ARG A 36 0.35 -3.53 13.09
N ILE A 37 1.64 -3.36 12.77
CA ILE A 37 2.07 -2.76 11.50
C ILE A 37 1.62 -3.62 10.30
N ILE A 38 1.71 -4.94 10.40
CA ILE A 38 1.32 -5.87 9.33
C ILE A 38 -0.21 -6.00 9.22
N GLN A 39 -0.92 -5.98 10.35
CA GLN A 39 -2.37 -6.23 10.42
C GLN A 39 -3.22 -4.96 10.34
N THR A 40 -2.64 -3.79 10.58
CA THR A 40 -3.31 -2.55 10.24
C THR A 40 -3.35 -2.53 8.71
N PRO A 41 -4.52 -2.68 8.07
CA PRO A 41 -4.59 -2.48 6.64
C PRO A 41 -4.02 -1.10 6.42
N SER A 42 -2.96 -1.01 5.64
CA SER A 42 -2.53 0.27 5.11
C SER A 42 -3.77 0.81 4.42
N VAL A 43 -4.43 1.77 5.06
CA VAL A 43 -5.38 2.70 4.40
C VAL A 43 -4.66 3.44 3.24
N SER A 44 -3.37 3.16 3.04
CA SER A 44 -2.47 3.66 2.03
C SER A 44 -1.81 2.57 1.17
N THR A 45 -2.41 1.39 0.95
CA THR A 45 -2.29 0.86 -0.42
C THR A 45 -3.04 1.83 -1.29
N SER A 46 -2.40 2.40 -2.31
CA SER A 46 -2.96 3.31 -3.32
C SER A 46 -4.18 2.70 -4.02
N GLN A 47 -5.28 2.55 -3.30
CA GLN A 47 -6.58 2.22 -3.82
C GLN A 47 -7.23 3.55 -4.14
N TRP A 48 -7.55 3.72 -5.42
CA TRP A 48 -8.32 4.85 -5.88
C TRP A 48 -9.59 4.96 -5.02
N SER A 49 -10.01 6.19 -4.71
CA SER A 49 -11.22 6.39 -3.91
C SER A 49 -12.41 5.71 -4.60
N GLU A 50 -13.41 5.26 -3.83
CA GLU A 50 -14.62 4.64 -4.37
C GLU A 50 -15.28 5.50 -5.46
N ALA A 51 -15.25 6.83 -5.31
CA ALA A 51 -15.75 7.77 -6.30
C ALA A 51 -15.06 7.67 -7.68
N ILE A 52 -13.82 7.20 -7.74
CA ILE A 52 -13.07 7.01 -8.98
C ILE A 52 -13.29 5.58 -9.50
N LEU A 53 -13.37 4.59 -8.61
CA LEU A 53 -13.64 3.20 -8.99
C LEU A 53 -15.06 2.99 -9.52
N SER A 54 -16.03 3.76 -9.01
CA SER A 54 -17.44 3.73 -9.41
C SER A 54 -17.81 4.75 -10.49
N TYR A 55 -16.82 5.45 -11.06
CA TYR A 55 -17.09 6.46 -12.08
C TYR A 55 -17.53 5.82 -13.40
N GLU A 56 -18.80 6.01 -13.77
CA GLU A 56 -19.40 5.45 -15.00
C GLU A 56 -19.28 6.36 -16.23
N GLY A 57 -18.61 7.52 -16.09
CA GLY A 57 -18.50 8.52 -17.17
C GLY A 57 -19.53 9.65 -17.08
N ILE A 58 -19.41 10.63 -17.98
CA ILE A 58 -20.40 11.71 -18.14
C ILE A 58 -21.31 11.35 -19.33
N PRO A 59 -22.64 11.43 -19.20
CA PRO A 59 -23.57 11.04 -20.27
C PRO A 59 -23.36 11.78 -21.60
N ASP A 60 -22.92 13.03 -21.53
CA ASP A 60 -22.67 13.89 -22.70
C ASP A 60 -21.28 13.68 -23.34
N PHE A 61 -20.48 12.73 -22.82
CA PHE A 61 -19.16 12.43 -23.34
C PHE A 61 -19.19 11.18 -24.22
N PRO A 62 -18.51 11.18 -25.38
CA PRO A 62 -18.38 9.98 -26.18
C PRO A 62 -17.67 8.87 -25.39
N ALA A 63 -18.07 7.61 -25.62
CA ALA A 63 -17.42 6.46 -25.01
C ALA A 63 -15.91 6.44 -25.33
N LEU A 64 -15.09 5.90 -24.42
CA LEU A 64 -13.63 5.88 -24.54
C LEU A 64 -13.14 5.37 -25.91
N ASP A 65 -13.81 4.39 -26.48
CA ASP A 65 -13.46 3.76 -27.77
C ASP A 65 -14.35 4.22 -28.95
N SER A 66 -15.08 5.33 -28.83
CA SER A 66 -16.03 5.76 -29.88
C SER A 66 -15.36 5.99 -31.24
N TYR A 67 -14.13 6.50 -31.23
CA TYR A 67 -13.34 6.83 -32.42
C TYR A 67 -12.57 5.62 -32.99
N ARG A 68 -12.65 4.45 -32.34
CA ARG A 68 -11.84 3.28 -32.72
C ARG A 68 -12.09 2.79 -34.13
N ASN A 69 -13.33 2.94 -34.61
CA ASN A 69 -13.73 2.59 -35.98
C ASN A 69 -13.26 3.61 -37.02
N GLU A 70 -12.86 4.80 -36.60
CA GLU A 70 -12.35 5.88 -37.46
C GLU A 70 -10.82 5.82 -37.58
N LEU A 71 -10.15 4.98 -36.77
CA LEU A 71 -8.71 4.79 -36.83
C LEU A 71 -8.31 4.03 -38.10
N LEU A 72 -7.32 4.56 -38.80
CA LEU A 72 -6.67 3.83 -39.87
C LEU A 72 -5.99 2.58 -39.30
N PRO A 73 -6.01 1.45 -40.03
CA PRO A 73 -5.22 0.29 -39.62
C PRO A 73 -3.75 0.68 -39.50
N PRO A 74 -3.01 0.11 -38.55
CA PRO A 74 -1.58 0.36 -38.43
C PRO A 74 -0.90 0.03 -39.76
N SER A 75 -0.07 0.94 -40.26
CA SER A 75 0.72 0.69 -41.47
C SER A 75 1.66 -0.49 -41.22
N GLU A 76 1.70 -1.45 -42.14
CA GLU A 76 2.70 -2.50 -42.08
C GLU A 76 4.08 -1.85 -42.21
N PRO A 77 5.04 -2.14 -41.31
CA PRO A 77 6.41 -1.67 -41.49
C PRO A 77 6.97 -2.31 -42.76
N GLU A 78 7.62 -1.51 -43.61
CA GLU A 78 8.36 -2.03 -44.76
C GLU A 78 9.44 -2.98 -44.23
N LEU A 79 9.25 -4.29 -44.46
CA LEU A 79 10.24 -5.31 -44.18
C LEU A 79 11.37 -5.12 -45.21
N PHE A 80 12.45 -4.47 -44.77
CA PHE A 80 13.70 -4.34 -45.53
C PHE A 80 14.32 -5.70 -45.87
#